data_AF-A0A9D8TKI2-F1
#
_entry.id   AF-A0A9D8TKI2-F1
#
_cell.length_a   1.000
_cell.length_b   1.000
_cell.length_c   1.000
_cell.angle_alpha   90.00
_cell.angle_beta   90.00
_cell.angle_gamma   90.00
#
_symmetry.space_group_name_H-M   'P 1'
#
loop_
_entity.id
_entity.type
_entity.pdbx_description
1 polymer ?
#
loop_
_entity_poly.entity_id
_entity_poly.type
_entity_poly.pdbx_seq_one_letter_code
_entity_poly.pdbx_strand_id
1 'polypeptide(L)'
;VATCFISLSIGTSVGPIVALTPVVSAMAPELNLSLPWLLAIVVGGAFFGDNLSFISDTTIAATQTQHCKMSDKFRTNLAIVLPAALVTMLLYIIGNNATPVAAVSMQDIVWIRLLPYLLVIVLALCGMNVLLVLLIGIFSTDLIAFFEGGFSPLDMFVSAGEGLKGMYELILVTLMAAGMMNIIKELGGFDYLIRLLSLRVKGKRAAEAVISLMTVLVNICTANNTIAILTTGSIAREMSLRYGLSPRKVASLMDTSSCFAQGILPYGAQLLMASALAGVSPLAIIPYLYYPMLIGLMLILAIIFRFPKDKVPA
;
A
#
# COMPACT_ATOMS: atom_id res chain seq x y z
N VAL A 1 6.88 -6.37 -10.11
CA VAL A 1 8.32 -6.15 -9.81
C VAL A 1 8.68 -4.67 -9.78
N ALA A 2 8.48 -3.90 -10.87
CA ALA A 2 8.78 -2.47 -10.90
C ALA A 2 8.14 -1.69 -9.73
N THR A 3 6.84 -1.89 -9.49
CA THR A 3 6.13 -1.23 -8.38
C THR A 3 6.71 -1.56 -7.00
N CYS A 4 7.17 -2.79 -6.80
CA CYS A 4 7.80 -3.22 -5.56
C CYS A 4 9.09 -2.44 -5.29
N PHE A 5 9.95 -2.30 -6.31
CA PHE A 5 11.20 -1.57 -6.19
C PHE A 5 10.97 -0.08 -5.96
N ILE A 6 10.08 0.54 -6.74
CA ILE A 6 9.75 1.95 -6.57
C ILE A 6 9.20 2.21 -5.15
N SER A 7 8.26 1.38 -4.71
CA SER A 7 7.68 1.49 -3.36
C SER A 7 8.71 1.30 -2.25
N LEU A 8 9.59 0.31 -2.41
CA LEU A 8 10.68 0.06 -1.45
C LEU A 8 11.64 1.25 -1.36
N SER A 9 12.05 1.81 -2.51
CA SER A 9 12.98 2.92 -2.60
C SER A 9 12.42 4.24 -2.05
N ILE A 10 11.16 4.55 -2.37
CA ILE A 10 10.51 5.78 -1.92
C ILE A 10 10.05 5.65 -0.46
N GLY A 11 9.69 4.44 -0.02
CA GLY A 11 9.16 4.21 1.32
C GLY A 11 7.70 4.61 1.47
N THR A 12 6.90 4.48 0.42
CA THR A 12 5.45 4.68 0.49
C THR A 12 4.74 3.86 -0.57
N SER A 13 3.54 3.37 -0.25
CA SER A 13 2.65 2.70 -1.20
C SER A 13 1.91 3.66 -2.13
N VAL A 14 1.64 4.90 -1.69
CA VAL A 14 0.82 5.85 -2.44
C VAL A 14 1.51 6.32 -3.73
N GLY A 15 2.77 6.71 -3.63
CA GLY A 15 3.50 7.26 -4.78
C GLY A 15 3.64 6.32 -5.98
N PRO A 16 4.07 5.07 -5.79
CA PRO A 16 4.11 4.08 -6.87
C PRO A 16 2.75 3.81 -7.51
N ILE A 17 1.66 3.84 -6.73
CA ILE A 17 0.30 3.69 -7.26
C ILE A 17 -0.03 4.86 -8.17
N VAL A 18 0.15 6.10 -7.69
CA VAL A 18 -0.14 7.29 -8.49
C VAL A 18 0.74 7.37 -9.74
N ALA A 19 2.01 6.98 -9.63
CA ALA A 19 2.96 6.99 -10.74
C ALA A 19 2.67 5.91 -11.82
N LEU A 20 2.28 4.70 -11.41
CA LEU A 20 2.15 3.57 -12.34
C LEU A 20 0.71 3.31 -12.79
N THR A 21 -0.31 3.75 -12.05
CA THR A 21 -1.71 3.54 -12.46
C THR A 21 -2.00 4.09 -13.86
N PRO A 22 -1.64 5.34 -14.22
CA PRO A 22 -1.87 5.84 -15.57
C PRO A 22 -1.15 5.01 -16.65
N VAL A 23 0.07 4.56 -16.35
CA VAL A 23 0.88 3.73 -17.26
C VAL A 23 0.18 2.41 -17.54
N VAL A 24 -0.23 1.67 -16.50
CA VAL A 24 -0.88 0.37 -16.71
C VAL A 24 -2.30 0.52 -17.28
N SER A 25 -2.98 1.62 -17.00
CA SER A 25 -4.28 1.95 -17.61
C SER A 25 -4.17 2.14 -19.12
N ALA A 26 -3.12 2.82 -19.59
CA ALA A 26 -2.86 2.99 -21.01
C ALA A 26 -2.49 1.67 -21.72
N MET A 27 -1.78 0.78 -21.03
CA MET A 27 -1.34 -0.51 -21.58
C MET A 27 -2.43 -1.59 -21.59
N ALA A 28 -3.43 -1.49 -20.71
CA ALA A 28 -4.43 -2.55 -20.53
C ALA A 28 -5.18 -2.96 -21.82
N PRO A 29 -5.64 -2.02 -22.68
CA PRO A 29 -6.29 -2.37 -23.94
C PRO A 29 -5.35 -3.07 -24.92
N GLU A 30 -4.10 -2.61 -25.03
CA GLU A 30 -3.10 -3.18 -25.95
C GLU A 30 -2.71 -4.61 -25.57
N LEU A 31 -2.63 -4.88 -24.26
CA LEU A 31 -2.30 -6.20 -23.73
C LEU A 31 -3.51 -7.15 -23.66
N ASN A 32 -4.72 -6.68 -23.98
CA ASN A 32 -5.98 -7.41 -23.77
C ASN A 32 -6.13 -7.96 -22.33
N LEU A 33 -5.68 -7.18 -21.34
CA LEU A 33 -5.72 -7.57 -19.94
C LEU A 33 -6.81 -6.80 -19.18
N SER A 34 -7.37 -7.45 -18.16
CA SER A 34 -8.30 -6.80 -17.23
C SER A 34 -7.61 -5.63 -16.52
N LEU A 35 -8.14 -4.42 -16.70
CA LEU A 35 -7.65 -3.24 -16.00
C LEU A 35 -7.69 -3.41 -14.46
N PRO A 36 -8.80 -3.87 -13.83
CA PRO A 36 -8.80 -4.17 -12.40
C PRO A 36 -7.70 -5.13 -11.95
N TRP A 37 -7.34 -6.12 -12.78
CA TRP A 37 -6.27 -7.07 -12.49
C TRP A 37 -4.88 -6.41 -12.52
N LEU A 38 -4.60 -5.58 -13.52
CA LEU A 38 -3.35 -4.81 -13.61
C LEU A 38 -3.21 -3.80 -12.45
N LEU A 39 -4.29 -3.12 -12.09
CA LEU A 39 -4.31 -2.22 -10.94
C LEU A 39 -4.03 -2.98 -9.63
N ALA A 40 -4.57 -4.19 -9.47
CA ALA A 40 -4.30 -5.01 -8.31
C ALA A 40 -2.81 -5.43 -8.22
N ILE A 41 -2.15 -5.67 -9.35
CA ILE A 41 -0.70 -5.94 -9.39
C ILE A 41 0.10 -4.72 -8.93
N VAL A 42 -0.27 -3.52 -9.41
CA VAL A 42 0.37 -2.26 -9.00
C VAL A 42 0.15 -2.04 -7.50
N VAL A 43 -1.09 -2.04 -7.03
CA VAL A 43 -1.42 -1.79 -5.62
C VAL A 43 -0.80 -2.84 -4.70
N GLY A 44 -0.86 -4.12 -5.07
CA GLY A 44 -0.23 -5.21 -4.32
C GLY A 44 1.29 -5.09 -4.27
N GLY A 45 1.93 -4.74 -5.39
CA GLY A 45 3.36 -4.48 -5.44
C GLY A 45 3.77 -3.26 -4.60
N ALA A 46 2.93 -2.23 -4.56
CA ALA A 46 3.14 -1.04 -3.76
C ALA A 46 3.06 -1.36 -2.27
N PHE A 47 2.05 -2.13 -1.83
CA PHE A 47 1.96 -2.60 -0.45
C PHE A 47 3.16 -3.45 -0.04
N PHE A 48 3.68 -4.29 -0.94
CA PHE A 48 4.89 -5.07 -0.66
C PHE A 48 6.11 -4.20 -0.37
N GLY A 49 6.40 -3.23 -1.25
CA GLY A 49 7.59 -2.39 -1.07
C GLY A 49 7.49 -1.50 0.17
N ASP A 50 6.32 -0.96 0.45
CA ASP A 50 6.07 -0.08 1.60
C ASP A 50 6.29 -0.84 2.92
N ASN A 51 5.71 -2.04 3.03
CA ASN A 51 5.83 -2.87 4.22
C ASN A 51 7.28 -3.34 4.50
N LEU A 52 8.13 -3.42 3.47
CA LEU A 52 9.54 -3.76 3.60
C LEU A 52 10.48 -2.55 3.68
N SER A 53 10.02 -1.34 3.39
CA SER A 53 10.91 -0.18 3.34
C SER A 53 11.40 0.22 4.72
N PHE A 54 12.69 0.59 4.80
CA PHE A 54 13.30 1.14 6.02
C PHE A 54 12.86 2.57 6.31
N ILE A 55 12.43 3.31 5.30
CA ILE A 55 12.16 4.75 5.38
C ILE A 55 10.64 5.02 5.43
N SER A 56 9.81 3.97 5.36
CA SER A 56 8.35 4.11 5.44
C SER A 56 7.87 4.57 6.81
N ASP A 57 6.86 5.47 6.81
CA ASP A 57 6.20 5.97 8.01
C ASP A 57 5.66 4.84 8.90
N THR A 58 5.12 3.77 8.30
CA THR A 58 4.60 2.64 9.08
C THR A 58 5.74 1.86 9.74
N THR A 59 6.87 1.68 9.05
CA THR A 59 8.08 1.08 9.60
C THR A 59 8.64 1.92 10.75
N ILE A 60 8.74 3.24 10.57
CA ILE A 60 9.24 4.16 11.59
C ILE A 60 8.30 4.14 12.80
N ALA A 61 6.99 4.28 12.59
CA ALA A 61 5.99 4.24 13.67
C ALA A 61 6.03 2.92 14.45
N ALA A 62 6.08 1.77 13.75
CA ALA A 62 6.11 0.47 14.39
C ALA A 62 7.40 0.26 15.20
N THR A 63 8.54 0.68 14.68
CA THR A 63 9.84 0.47 15.35
C THR A 63 10.04 1.42 16.52
N GLN A 64 9.61 2.68 16.39
CA GLN A 64 9.66 3.68 17.46
C GLN A 64 8.74 3.32 18.61
N THR A 65 7.48 2.98 18.34
CA THR A 65 6.52 2.59 19.40
C THR A 65 6.94 1.34 20.15
N GLN A 66 7.64 0.41 19.47
CA GLN A 66 8.13 -0.81 20.10
C GLN A 66 9.56 -0.71 20.63
N HIS A 67 10.25 0.42 20.45
CA HIS A 67 11.66 0.61 20.82
C HIS A 67 12.57 -0.52 20.27
N CYS A 68 12.50 -0.78 18.97
CA CYS A 68 13.37 -1.75 18.31
C CYS A 68 14.06 -1.15 17.07
N LYS A 69 15.14 -1.78 16.62
CA LYS A 69 15.85 -1.34 15.41
C LYS A 69 15.04 -1.69 14.17
N MET A 70 15.03 -0.79 13.19
CA MET A 70 14.39 -1.04 11.89
C MET A 70 14.95 -2.27 11.18
N SER A 71 16.27 -2.51 11.29
CA SER A 71 16.93 -3.70 10.77
C SER A 71 16.38 -5.01 11.34
N ASP A 72 16.01 -5.01 12.61
CA ASP A 72 15.49 -6.20 13.30
C ASP A 72 14.04 -6.46 12.90
N LYS A 73 13.24 -5.39 12.75
CA LYS A 73 11.89 -5.46 12.18
C LYS A 73 11.94 -5.98 10.75
N PHE A 74 12.80 -5.42 9.89
CA PHE A 74 12.92 -5.84 8.50
C PHE A 74 13.19 -7.33 8.35
N ARG A 75 14.19 -7.86 9.07
CA ARG A 75 14.53 -9.29 9.03
C ARG A 75 13.37 -10.19 9.48
N THR A 76 12.64 -9.74 10.51
CA THR A 76 11.46 -10.45 11.03
C THR A 76 10.32 -10.41 10.01
N ASN A 77 10.07 -9.23 9.45
CA ASN A 77 8.98 -9.00 8.50
C ASN A 77 9.21 -9.74 7.18
N LEU A 78 10.45 -9.71 6.67
CA LEU A 78 10.83 -10.40 5.45
C LEU A 78 10.53 -11.90 5.52
N ALA A 79 10.72 -12.54 6.69
CA ALA A 79 10.41 -13.95 6.87
C ALA A 79 8.91 -14.26 6.70
N ILE A 80 8.02 -13.32 7.04
CA ILE A 80 6.56 -13.46 6.94
C ILE A 80 6.08 -13.07 5.53
N VAL A 81 6.62 -11.96 5.01
CA VAL A 81 6.17 -11.31 3.77
C VAL A 81 6.71 -11.98 2.52
N LEU A 82 7.96 -12.45 2.53
CA LEU A 82 8.60 -13.00 1.33
C LEU A 82 7.86 -14.24 0.77
N PRO A 83 7.43 -15.22 1.59
CA PRO A 83 6.64 -16.35 1.07
C PRO A 83 5.33 -15.88 0.42
N ALA A 84 4.61 -14.94 1.03
CA ALA A 84 3.39 -14.37 0.46
C ALA A 84 3.67 -13.68 -0.89
N ALA A 85 4.76 -12.92 -0.99
CA ALA A 85 5.16 -12.23 -2.22
C ALA A 85 5.49 -13.21 -3.35
N LEU A 86 6.22 -14.30 -3.05
CA LEU A 86 6.54 -15.33 -4.04
C LEU A 86 5.29 -16.06 -4.55
N VAL A 87 4.37 -16.41 -3.64
CA VAL A 87 3.09 -17.03 -4.03
C VAL A 87 2.25 -16.05 -4.85
N THR A 88 2.19 -14.78 -4.46
CA THR A 88 1.48 -13.73 -5.22
C THR A 88 2.06 -13.61 -6.64
N MET A 89 3.39 -13.56 -6.76
CA MET A 89 4.07 -13.51 -8.06
C MET A 89 3.71 -14.71 -8.93
N LEU A 90 3.71 -15.92 -8.36
CA LEU A 90 3.33 -17.14 -9.07
C LEU A 90 1.86 -17.10 -9.53
N LEU A 91 0.93 -16.64 -8.68
CA LEU A 91 -0.49 -16.51 -9.02
C LEU A 91 -0.71 -15.52 -10.18
N TYR A 92 0.01 -14.40 -10.22
CA TYR A 92 -0.09 -13.47 -11.34
C TYR A 92 0.56 -14.00 -12.63
N ILE A 93 1.62 -14.81 -12.53
CA ILE A 93 2.22 -15.47 -13.70
C ILE A 93 1.27 -16.53 -14.29
N ILE A 94 0.68 -17.38 -13.44
CA ILE A 94 -0.23 -18.45 -13.86
C ILE A 94 -1.58 -17.88 -14.32
N GLY A 95 -2.10 -16.89 -13.59
CA GLY A 95 -3.37 -16.22 -13.91
C GLY A 95 -3.29 -15.24 -15.07
N ASN A 96 -2.13 -15.11 -15.71
CA ASN A 96 -1.97 -14.30 -16.91
C ASN A 96 -2.72 -14.95 -18.08
N ASN A 97 -3.98 -14.55 -18.25
CA ASN A 97 -4.82 -14.98 -19.37
C ASN A 97 -4.59 -14.10 -20.61
N ALA A 98 -3.43 -13.43 -20.73
CA ALA A 98 -3.09 -12.74 -21.97
C ALA A 98 -3.24 -13.73 -23.14
N THR A 99 -4.21 -13.49 -24.00
CA THR A 99 -4.23 -14.11 -25.31
C THR A 99 -2.90 -13.76 -25.99
N PRO A 100 -2.30 -14.66 -26.78
CA PRO A 100 -1.11 -14.30 -27.54
C PRO A 100 -1.46 -13.04 -28.31
N VAL A 101 -0.83 -11.93 -27.94
CA VAL A 101 -1.08 -10.64 -28.57
C VAL A 101 -0.76 -10.86 -30.03
N ALA A 102 -1.79 -10.79 -30.89
CA ALA A 102 -1.56 -10.79 -32.34
C ALA A 102 -0.49 -9.74 -32.56
N ALA A 103 0.64 -10.13 -33.16
CA ALA A 103 1.85 -9.30 -33.22
C ALA A 103 1.44 -7.85 -33.48
N VAL A 104 1.53 -7.00 -32.44
CA VAL A 104 1.16 -5.60 -32.56
C VAL A 104 1.99 -5.11 -33.73
N SER A 105 1.32 -4.72 -34.81
CA SER A 105 2.02 -4.10 -35.93
C SER A 105 2.80 -2.95 -35.32
N MET A 106 4.13 -2.99 -35.39
CA MET A 106 5.05 -1.94 -34.91
C MET A 106 4.87 -0.60 -35.66
N GLN A 107 3.76 -0.45 -36.38
CA GLN A 107 3.33 0.75 -37.06
C GLN A 107 2.45 1.51 -36.07
N ASP A 108 2.96 2.66 -35.64
CA ASP A 108 2.29 3.71 -34.87
C ASP A 108 2.56 3.79 -33.35
N ILE A 109 3.68 3.22 -32.85
CA ILE A 109 4.19 3.63 -31.53
C ILE A 109 4.90 4.98 -31.66
N VAL A 110 4.25 6.04 -31.17
CA VAL A 110 4.85 7.37 -31.06
C VAL A 110 5.71 7.42 -29.80
N TRP A 111 6.99 7.06 -29.93
CA TRP A 111 7.95 6.96 -28.82
C TRP A 111 8.03 8.19 -27.93
N ILE A 112 7.84 9.39 -28.50
CA ILE A 112 7.89 10.62 -27.72
C ILE A 112 6.76 10.68 -26.67
N ARG A 113 5.58 10.12 -26.96
CA ARG A 113 4.46 10.05 -26.01
C ARG A 113 4.69 9.07 -24.86
N LEU A 114 5.66 8.15 -24.99
CA LEU A 114 6.05 7.23 -23.91
C LEU A 114 7.07 7.85 -22.94
N LEU A 115 7.73 8.94 -23.35
CA LEU A 115 8.81 9.57 -22.59
C LEU A 115 8.39 10.04 -21.19
N PRO A 116 7.22 10.68 -20.99
CA PRO A 116 6.76 11.09 -19.65
C PRO A 116 6.66 9.92 -18.67
N TYR A 117 6.15 8.78 -19.12
CA TYR A 117 6.00 7.59 -18.29
C TYR A 117 7.35 6.97 -17.91
N LEU A 118 8.28 6.87 -18.87
CA LEU A 118 9.64 6.40 -18.60
C LEU A 118 10.37 7.33 -17.64
N LEU A 119 10.22 8.64 -17.83
CA LEU A 119 10.79 9.66 -16.96
C LEU A 119 10.27 9.49 -15.52
N VAL A 120 8.95 9.35 -15.34
CA VAL A 120 8.34 9.13 -14.02
C VAL A 120 8.92 7.88 -13.35
N ILE A 121 9.04 6.77 -14.08
CA ILE A 121 9.61 5.52 -13.56
C ILE A 121 11.07 5.71 -13.14
N VAL A 122 11.90 6.33 -13.98
CA VAL A 122 13.33 6.52 -13.71
C VAL A 122 13.54 7.43 -12.50
N LEU A 123 12.87 8.59 -12.45
CA LEU A 123 13.03 9.52 -11.32
C LEU A 123 12.52 8.90 -10.01
N ALA A 124 11.43 8.14 -10.06
CA ALA A 124 10.92 7.39 -8.91
C ALA A 124 11.92 6.33 -8.43
N LEU A 125 12.60 5.62 -9.33
CA LEU A 125 13.66 4.66 -9.00
C LEU A 125 14.92 5.33 -8.45
N CYS A 126 15.22 6.56 -8.89
CA CYS A 126 16.30 7.38 -8.33
C CYS A 126 16.00 7.90 -6.91
N GLY A 127 14.83 7.60 -6.34
CA GLY A 127 14.46 7.99 -4.98
C GLY A 127 14.02 9.45 -4.87
N MET A 128 13.66 10.10 -5.98
CA MET A 128 13.09 11.45 -5.95
C MET A 128 11.72 11.45 -5.29
N ASN A 129 11.38 12.56 -4.63
CA ASN A 129 10.07 12.72 -4.01
C ASN A 129 8.97 12.59 -5.06
N VAL A 130 8.00 11.71 -4.79
CA VAL A 130 6.84 11.41 -5.64
C VAL A 130 6.15 12.66 -6.15
N LEU A 131 5.91 13.65 -5.28
CA LEU A 131 5.21 14.88 -5.68
C LEU A 131 5.97 15.57 -6.82
N LEU A 132 7.28 15.65 -6.69
CA LEU A 132 8.15 16.26 -7.69
C LEU A 132 8.25 15.39 -8.95
N VAL A 133 8.31 14.05 -8.80
CA VAL A 133 8.27 13.12 -9.94
C VAL A 133 6.99 13.29 -10.76
N LEU A 134 5.83 13.39 -10.11
CA LEU A 134 4.53 13.58 -10.76
C LEU A 134 4.43 14.95 -11.42
N LEU A 135 4.90 16.01 -10.76
CA LEU A 135 4.93 17.36 -11.36
C LEU A 135 5.78 17.40 -12.63
N ILE A 136 6.97 16.79 -12.62
CA ILE A 136 7.81 16.71 -13.83
C ILE A 136 7.11 15.85 -14.89
N GLY A 137 6.47 14.74 -14.50
CA GLY A 137 5.70 13.89 -15.41
C GLY A 137 4.56 14.64 -16.12
N ILE A 138 3.73 15.36 -15.35
CA ILE A 138 2.63 16.19 -15.88
C ILE A 138 3.19 17.25 -16.83
N PHE A 139 4.17 18.04 -16.36
CA PHE A 139 4.76 19.10 -17.16
C PHE A 139 5.41 18.57 -18.45
N SER A 140 6.05 17.40 -18.40
CA SER A 140 6.64 16.76 -19.59
C SER A 140 5.58 16.30 -20.59
N THR A 141 4.45 15.78 -20.11
CA THR A 141 3.31 15.40 -20.97
C THR A 141 2.73 16.63 -21.65
N ASP A 142 2.48 17.69 -20.89
CA ASP A 142 1.93 18.94 -21.40
C ASP A 142 2.86 19.62 -22.42
N LEU A 143 4.17 19.57 -22.17
CA LEU A 143 5.18 20.12 -23.07
C LEU A 143 5.18 19.38 -24.42
N ILE A 144 5.10 18.05 -24.39
CA ILE A 144 5.03 17.23 -25.61
C ILE A 144 3.73 17.54 -26.38
N ALA A 145 2.60 17.59 -25.68
CA ALA A 145 1.30 17.91 -26.28
C ALA A 145 1.29 19.33 -26.92
N PHE A 146 1.96 20.29 -26.28
CA PHE A 146 2.13 21.64 -26.81
C PHE A 146 2.92 21.63 -28.13
N PHE A 147 4.04 20.90 -28.18
CA PHE A 147 4.86 20.80 -29.40
C PHE A 147 4.22 19.98 -30.53
N GLU A 148 3.32 19.05 -30.22
CA GLU A 148 2.53 18.33 -31.25
C GLU A 148 1.44 19.21 -31.89
N GLY A 149 1.25 20.45 -31.43
CA GLY A 149 0.42 21.47 -32.09
C GLY A 149 -1.08 21.39 -31.77
N GLY A 150 -1.47 20.58 -30.79
CA GLY A 150 -2.87 20.37 -30.38
C GLY A 150 -3.22 20.85 -28.96
N PHE A 151 -2.29 21.48 -28.25
CA PHE A 151 -2.44 21.82 -26.84
C PHE A 151 -1.88 23.22 -26.55
N SER A 152 -2.69 24.11 -25.98
CA SER A 152 -2.30 25.47 -25.63
C SER A 152 -1.89 25.59 -24.15
N PRO A 153 -1.22 26.69 -23.75
CA PRO A 153 -0.90 26.92 -22.34
C PRO A 153 -2.14 27.05 -21.44
N LEU A 154 -3.29 27.43 -22.01
CA LEU A 154 -4.56 27.44 -21.27
C LEU A 154 -5.08 26.02 -21.03
N ASP A 155 -4.88 25.12 -22.00
CA ASP A 155 -5.31 23.73 -21.87
C ASP A 155 -4.57 23.00 -20.75
N MET A 156 -3.31 23.37 -20.47
CA MET A 156 -2.57 22.90 -19.28
C MET A 156 -3.33 23.17 -17.97
N PHE A 157 -3.85 24.39 -17.81
CA PHE A 157 -4.63 24.75 -16.61
C PHE A 157 -6.00 24.07 -16.59
N VAL A 158 -6.64 23.91 -17.76
CA VAL A 158 -7.92 23.20 -17.88
C VAL A 158 -7.74 21.74 -17.48
N SER A 159 -6.73 21.05 -18.00
CA SER A 159 -6.43 19.65 -17.67
C SER A 159 -6.08 19.48 -16.18
N ALA A 160 -5.34 20.42 -15.58
CA ALA A 160 -5.11 20.42 -14.13
C ALA A 160 -6.43 20.56 -13.33
N GLY A 161 -7.33 21.42 -13.80
CA GLY A 161 -8.67 21.60 -13.21
C GLY A 161 -9.57 20.37 -13.36
N GLU A 162 -9.54 19.71 -14.51
CA GLU A 162 -10.24 18.44 -14.74
C GLU A 162 -9.72 17.32 -13.85
N GLY A 163 -8.39 17.23 -13.66
CA GLY A 163 -7.77 16.31 -12.71
C GLY A 163 -8.27 16.53 -11.28
N LEU A 164 -8.31 17.78 -10.81
CA LEU A 164 -8.86 18.13 -9.50
C LEU A 164 -10.35 17.77 -9.37
N LYS A 165 -11.14 18.07 -10.41
CA LYS A 165 -12.58 17.73 -10.45
C LYS A 165 -12.80 16.23 -10.40
N GLY A 166 -11.98 15.44 -11.09
CA GLY A 166 -12.02 13.97 -11.06
C GLY A 166 -11.70 13.38 -9.68
N MET A 167 -10.96 14.11 -8.84
CA MET A 167 -10.63 13.69 -7.48
C MET A 167 -11.56 14.25 -6.39
N TYR A 168 -12.51 15.13 -6.73
CA TYR A 168 -13.38 15.82 -5.77
C TYR A 168 -14.15 14.85 -4.85
N GLU A 169 -14.74 13.80 -5.42
CA GLU A 169 -15.50 12.81 -4.64
C GLU A 169 -14.61 12.08 -3.62
N LEU A 170 -13.38 11.74 -4.02
CA LEU A 170 -12.39 11.12 -3.14
C LEU A 170 -11.99 12.08 -2.01
N ILE A 171 -11.75 13.35 -2.33
CA ILE A 171 -11.41 14.36 -1.32
C ILE A 171 -12.53 14.48 -0.28
N LEU A 172 -13.79 14.51 -0.71
CA LEU A 172 -14.93 14.56 0.21
C LEU A 172 -15.02 13.31 1.11
N VAL A 173 -14.98 12.12 0.51
CA VAL A 173 -15.10 10.85 1.26
C VAL A 173 -13.96 10.72 2.27
N THR A 174 -12.74 11.05 1.88
CA THR A 174 -11.57 10.98 2.78
C THR A 174 -11.66 12.00 3.92
N LEU A 175 -12.16 13.22 3.68
CA LEU A 175 -12.35 14.23 4.70
C LEU A 175 -13.47 13.85 5.70
N MET A 176 -14.58 13.31 5.21
CA MET A 176 -15.66 12.79 6.07
C MET A 176 -15.20 11.60 6.91
N ALA A 177 -14.48 10.66 6.30
CA ALA A 177 -13.89 9.53 7.01
C ALA A 177 -12.94 10.01 8.11
N ALA A 178 -12.03 10.95 7.81
CA ALA A 178 -11.12 11.53 8.79
C ALA A 178 -11.86 12.21 9.97
N GLY A 179 -12.94 12.94 9.69
CA GLY A 179 -13.77 13.58 10.72
C GLY A 179 -14.45 12.56 11.66
N MET A 180 -15.12 11.54 11.09
CA MET A 180 -15.72 10.44 11.86
C MET A 180 -14.67 9.72 12.72
N MET A 181 -13.47 9.56 12.19
CA MET A 181 -12.38 8.90 12.88
C MET A 181 -11.87 9.65 14.10
N ASN A 182 -11.84 10.99 14.02
CA ASN A 182 -11.47 11.79 15.18
C ASN A 182 -12.53 11.69 16.28
N ILE A 183 -13.82 11.58 15.93
CA ILE A 183 -14.92 11.40 16.89
C ILE A 183 -14.79 10.06 17.64
N ILE A 184 -14.51 8.95 16.92
CA ILE A 184 -14.31 7.62 17.54
C ILE A 184 -13.15 7.65 18.54
N LYS A 185 -12.08 8.39 18.21
CA LYS A 185 -10.92 8.56 19.07
C LYS A 185 -11.27 9.35 20.34
N GLU A 186 -11.89 10.52 20.20
CA GLU A 186 -12.27 11.39 21.33
C GLU A 186 -13.29 10.74 22.27
N LEU A 187 -14.18 9.90 21.74
CA LEU A 187 -15.17 9.15 22.54
C LEU A 187 -14.59 7.89 23.22
N GLY A 188 -13.27 7.65 23.13
CA GLY A 188 -12.61 6.50 23.77
C GLY A 188 -12.95 5.15 23.13
N GLY A 189 -13.40 5.13 21.87
CA GLY A 189 -13.77 3.89 21.17
C GLY A 189 -12.61 2.89 21.05
N PHE A 190 -11.39 3.42 20.88
CA PHE A 190 -10.17 2.59 20.90
C PHE A 190 -9.92 1.99 22.28
N ASP A 191 -9.96 2.78 23.35
CA ASP A 191 -9.72 2.32 24.72
C ASP A 191 -10.70 1.21 25.13
N TYR A 192 -11.96 1.33 24.72
CA TYR A 192 -12.97 0.30 24.89
C TYR A 192 -12.60 -1.02 24.18
N LEU A 193 -12.24 -0.96 22.90
CA LEU A 193 -11.84 -2.14 22.12
C LEU A 193 -10.61 -2.82 22.73
N ILE A 194 -9.62 -2.02 23.14
CA ILE A 194 -8.39 -2.47 23.79
C ILE A 194 -8.72 -3.24 25.09
N ARG A 195 -9.58 -2.69 25.95
CA ARG A 195 -9.97 -3.31 27.21
C ARG A 195 -10.71 -4.63 26.98
N LEU A 196 -11.63 -4.66 26.02
CA LEU A 196 -12.42 -5.85 25.69
C LEU A 196 -11.53 -7.01 25.22
N LEU A 197 -10.58 -6.74 24.32
CA LEU A 197 -9.70 -7.75 23.75
C LEU A 197 -8.65 -8.26 24.73
N SER A 198 -8.20 -7.41 25.66
CA SER A 198 -7.19 -7.76 26.66
C SER A 198 -7.69 -8.76 27.73
N LEU A 199 -9.01 -8.87 27.94
CA LEU A 199 -9.59 -9.76 28.96
C LEU A 199 -9.41 -11.26 28.67
N ARG A 200 -9.10 -11.65 27.43
CA ARG A 200 -9.05 -13.07 27.00
C ARG A 200 -7.64 -13.59 26.70
N VAL A 201 -6.59 -12.82 27.04
CA VAL A 201 -5.21 -13.17 26.65
C VAL A 201 -4.60 -14.20 27.60
N LYS A 202 -4.54 -15.46 27.13
CA LYS A 202 -3.85 -16.56 27.82
C LYS A 202 -2.58 -16.95 27.07
N GLY A 203 -1.45 -16.36 27.47
CA GLY A 203 -0.11 -16.68 26.96
C GLY A 203 0.32 -15.92 25.70
N LYS A 204 1.52 -16.24 25.20
CA LYS A 204 2.21 -15.48 24.15
C LYS A 204 1.46 -15.44 22.81
N ARG A 205 0.87 -16.57 22.39
CA ARG A 205 0.12 -16.65 21.12
C ARG A 205 -1.12 -15.75 21.14
N ALA A 206 -1.88 -15.79 22.23
CA ALA A 206 -3.06 -14.96 22.40
C ALA A 206 -2.69 -13.47 22.40
N ALA A 207 -1.54 -13.11 22.97
CA ALA A 207 -1.05 -11.73 22.97
C ALA A 207 -0.70 -11.26 21.55
N GLU A 208 0.02 -12.07 20.75
CA GLU A 208 0.31 -11.77 19.33
C GLU A 208 -0.98 -11.61 18.50
N ALA A 209 -1.97 -12.48 18.74
CA ALA A 209 -3.27 -12.42 18.08
C ALA A 209 -4.04 -11.14 18.42
N VAL A 210 -4.07 -10.75 19.70
CA VAL A 210 -4.77 -9.53 20.14
C VAL A 210 -4.10 -8.27 19.62
N ILE A 211 -2.76 -8.20 19.63
CA ILE A 211 -2.02 -7.07 19.03
C ILE A 211 -2.38 -6.91 17.56
N SER A 212 -2.37 -8.02 16.81
CA SER A 212 -2.67 -8.02 15.38
C SER A 212 -4.12 -7.62 15.11
N LEU A 213 -5.07 -8.24 15.81
CA LEU A 213 -6.50 -7.95 15.69
C LEU A 213 -6.83 -6.50 16.05
N MET A 214 -6.25 -5.98 17.12
CA MET A 214 -6.43 -4.59 17.54
C MET A 214 -5.90 -3.63 16.47
N THR A 215 -4.72 -3.91 15.90
CA THR A 215 -4.18 -3.10 14.81
C THR A 215 -5.07 -3.15 13.57
N VAL A 216 -5.59 -4.32 13.20
CA VAL A 216 -6.55 -4.47 12.10
C VAL A 216 -7.82 -3.65 12.36
N LEU A 217 -8.44 -3.76 13.54
CA LEU A 217 -9.69 -3.06 13.86
C LEU A 217 -9.49 -1.55 13.86
N VAL A 218 -8.42 -1.06 14.50
CA VAL A 218 -8.09 0.37 14.47
C VAL A 218 -7.81 0.83 13.04
N ASN A 219 -7.17 -0.01 12.20
CA ASN A 219 -6.94 0.35 10.81
C ASN A 219 -8.22 0.32 9.96
N ILE A 220 -9.14 -0.63 10.18
CA ILE A 220 -10.44 -0.65 9.52
C ILE A 220 -11.19 0.65 9.83
N CYS A 221 -11.14 1.11 11.09
CA CYS A 221 -11.68 2.41 11.43
C CYS A 221 -10.89 3.51 10.69
N THR A 222 -9.60 3.66 10.99
CA THR A 222 -8.79 4.83 10.57
C THR A 222 -8.50 4.93 9.07
N ALA A 223 -8.59 3.83 8.33
CA ALA A 223 -8.13 3.67 6.95
C ALA A 223 -6.67 4.15 6.72
N ASN A 224 -5.86 4.15 7.80
CA ASN A 224 -4.52 4.71 7.81
C ASN A 224 -3.59 3.85 8.68
N ASN A 225 -2.70 3.12 8.00
CA ASN A 225 -1.75 2.20 8.62
C ASN A 225 -0.93 2.86 9.73
N THR A 226 -0.37 4.05 9.47
CA THR A 226 0.50 4.76 10.41
C THR A 226 -0.26 5.19 11.67
N ILE A 227 -1.45 5.77 11.50
CA ILE A 227 -2.30 6.18 12.63
C ILE A 227 -2.70 4.95 13.45
N ALA A 228 -3.06 3.84 12.80
CA ALA A 228 -3.41 2.61 13.48
C ALA A 228 -2.25 2.06 14.33
N ILE A 229 -1.03 2.03 13.77
CA ILE A 229 0.17 1.58 14.48
C ILE A 229 0.49 2.50 15.67
N LEU A 230 0.47 3.82 15.48
CA LEU A 230 0.76 4.76 16.58
C LEU A 230 -0.25 4.65 17.72
N THR A 231 -1.54 4.54 17.38
CA THR A 231 -2.63 4.44 18.35
C THR A 231 -2.54 3.14 19.16
N THR A 232 -2.17 2.04 18.51
CA THR A 232 -2.09 0.72 19.15
C THR A 232 -0.73 0.41 19.79
N GLY A 233 0.29 1.23 19.53
CA GLY A 233 1.68 0.94 19.85
C GLY A 233 2.00 0.84 21.34
N SER A 234 1.51 1.76 22.16
CA SER A 234 1.75 1.77 23.62
C SER A 234 1.19 0.51 24.29
N ILE A 235 0.01 0.07 23.88
CA ILE A 235 -0.64 -1.14 24.40
C ILE A 235 0.05 -2.39 23.89
N ALA A 236 0.39 -2.43 22.60
CA ALA A 236 1.17 -3.54 22.04
C ALA A 236 2.51 -3.71 22.78
N ARG A 237 3.13 -2.59 23.20
CA ARG A 237 4.34 -2.58 24.02
C ARG A 237 4.09 -3.11 25.44
N GLU A 238 3.03 -2.67 26.11
CA GLU A 238 2.68 -3.19 27.45
C GLU A 238 2.45 -4.70 27.41
N MET A 239 1.71 -5.18 26.40
CA MET A 239 1.47 -6.60 26.15
C MET A 239 2.77 -7.35 25.84
N SER A 240 3.68 -6.74 25.08
CA SER A 240 5.01 -7.29 24.81
C SER A 240 5.79 -7.55 26.10
N LEU A 241 5.78 -6.59 27.03
CA LEU A 241 6.47 -6.70 28.31
C LEU A 241 5.79 -7.73 29.22
N ARG A 242 4.46 -7.68 29.33
CA ARG A 242 3.67 -8.57 30.20
C ARG A 242 3.79 -10.04 29.80
N TYR A 243 3.82 -10.34 28.51
CA TYR A 243 3.87 -11.72 27.98
C TYR A 243 5.25 -12.13 27.46
N GLY A 244 6.27 -11.26 27.55
CA GLY A 244 7.64 -11.55 27.10
C GLY A 244 7.73 -11.85 25.60
N LEU A 245 7.12 -10.99 24.77
CA LEU A 245 7.25 -11.01 23.31
C LEU A 245 8.46 -10.17 22.89
N SER A 246 9.09 -10.53 21.77
CA SER A 246 10.19 -9.72 21.26
C SER A 246 9.68 -8.43 20.59
N PRO A 247 10.27 -7.25 20.90
CA PRO A 247 9.77 -5.98 20.36
C PRO A 247 9.75 -5.90 18.83
N ARG A 248 10.76 -6.48 18.17
CA ARG A 248 10.83 -6.59 16.70
C ARG A 248 9.68 -7.40 16.11
N LYS A 249 9.21 -8.43 16.83
CA LYS A 249 8.08 -9.26 16.39
C LYS A 249 6.78 -8.51 16.55
N VAL A 250 6.60 -7.81 17.66
CA VAL A 250 5.44 -6.93 17.86
C VAL A 250 5.37 -5.84 16.79
N ALA A 251 6.50 -5.18 16.48
CA ALA A 251 6.56 -4.17 15.42
C ALA A 251 6.20 -4.77 14.04
N SER A 252 6.70 -5.96 13.72
CA SER A 252 6.35 -6.67 12.49
C SER A 252 4.87 -7.03 12.44
N LEU A 253 4.30 -7.58 13.52
CA LEU A 253 2.89 -7.96 13.58
C LEU A 253 1.98 -6.76 13.34
N MET A 254 2.23 -5.64 14.01
CA MET A 254 1.45 -4.42 13.83
C MET A 254 1.49 -3.92 12.38
N ASP A 255 2.70 -3.84 11.81
CA ASP A 255 2.86 -3.34 10.44
C ASP A 255 2.21 -4.26 9.40
N THR A 256 2.45 -5.57 9.45
CA THR A 256 1.80 -6.55 8.56
C THR A 256 0.27 -6.56 8.75
N SER A 257 -0.23 -6.44 9.98
CA SER A 257 -1.66 -6.37 10.28
C SER A 257 -2.31 -5.14 9.65
N SER A 258 -1.66 -3.98 9.77
CA SER A 258 -2.15 -2.75 9.15
C SER A 258 -2.17 -2.89 7.62
N CYS A 259 -1.10 -3.41 7.02
CA CYS A 259 -1.01 -3.61 5.58
C CYS A 259 -2.08 -4.58 5.05
N PHE A 260 -2.36 -5.67 5.78
CA PHE A 260 -3.44 -6.60 5.45
C PHE A 260 -4.80 -5.91 5.49
N ALA A 261 -5.09 -5.19 6.58
CA ALA A 261 -6.36 -4.48 6.73
C ALA A 261 -6.60 -3.53 5.55
N GLN A 262 -5.59 -2.75 5.17
CA GLN A 262 -5.70 -1.77 4.09
C GLN A 262 -6.05 -2.38 2.73
N GLY A 263 -5.61 -3.61 2.47
CA GLY A 263 -5.98 -4.33 1.24
C GLY A 263 -7.44 -4.76 1.18
N ILE A 264 -8.16 -4.78 2.31
CA ILE A 264 -9.59 -5.11 2.36
C ILE A 264 -10.45 -3.85 2.20
N LEU A 265 -9.92 -2.66 2.51
CA LEU A 265 -10.72 -1.45 2.63
C LEU A 265 -10.96 -0.78 1.26
N PRO A 266 -12.19 -0.79 0.72
CA PRO A 266 -12.48 -0.10 -0.55
C PRO A 266 -12.34 1.42 -0.44
N TYR A 267 -12.43 1.97 0.79
CA TYR A 267 -12.22 3.38 1.12
C TYR A 267 -10.79 3.69 1.57
N GLY A 268 -9.86 2.74 1.47
CA GLY A 268 -8.45 2.96 1.75
C GLY A 268 -7.82 3.87 0.70
N ALA A 269 -6.95 4.80 1.14
CA ALA A 269 -6.34 5.81 0.27
C ALA A 269 -5.67 5.22 -0.98
N GLN A 270 -4.97 4.08 -0.84
CA GLN A 270 -4.30 3.37 -1.93
C GLN A 270 -5.27 2.90 -3.03
N LEU A 271 -6.38 2.27 -2.62
CA LEU A 271 -7.38 1.75 -3.55
C LEU A 271 -8.22 2.87 -4.17
N LEU A 272 -8.56 3.89 -3.37
CA LEU A 272 -9.25 5.08 -3.86
C LEU A 272 -8.42 5.83 -4.91
N MET A 273 -7.11 5.99 -4.69
CA MET A 273 -6.24 6.64 -5.69
C MET A 273 -6.12 5.83 -6.97
N ALA A 274 -5.89 4.52 -6.87
CA ALA A 274 -5.86 3.64 -8.05
C ALA A 274 -7.19 3.69 -8.81
N SER A 275 -8.31 3.67 -8.10
CA SER A 275 -9.66 3.78 -8.65
C SER A 275 -9.89 5.11 -9.35
N ALA A 276 -9.58 6.23 -8.70
CA ALA A 276 -9.80 7.56 -9.24
C ALA A 276 -8.99 7.82 -10.50
N LEU A 277 -7.73 7.36 -10.53
CA LEU A 277 -6.84 7.54 -11.68
C LEU A 277 -7.17 6.61 -12.86
N ALA A 278 -7.79 5.46 -12.61
CA ALA A 278 -8.12 4.50 -13.65
C ALA A 278 -9.60 4.48 -14.06
N GLY A 279 -10.47 5.19 -13.35
CA GLY A 279 -11.93 5.16 -13.58
C GLY A 279 -12.58 3.82 -13.26
N VAL A 280 -12.00 3.03 -12.36
CA VAL A 280 -12.47 1.68 -11.99
C VAL A 280 -12.89 1.64 -10.53
N SER A 281 -14.03 1.03 -10.20
CA SER A 281 -14.47 0.88 -8.80
C SER A 281 -13.43 0.12 -7.94
N PRO A 282 -13.14 0.55 -6.69
CA PRO A 282 -12.25 -0.19 -5.79
C PRO A 282 -12.70 -1.65 -5.57
N LEU A 283 -14.01 -1.90 -5.58
CA LEU A 283 -14.59 -3.23 -5.41
C LEU A 283 -14.28 -4.17 -6.58
N ALA A 284 -13.94 -3.64 -7.76
CA ALA A 284 -13.49 -4.45 -8.89
C ALA A 284 -12.01 -4.84 -8.77
N ILE A 285 -11.21 -4.06 -8.03
CA ILE A 285 -9.77 -4.30 -7.83
C ILE A 285 -9.53 -5.34 -6.72
N ILE A 286 -10.29 -5.25 -5.61
CA ILE A 286 -10.12 -6.09 -4.42
C ILE A 286 -10.07 -7.61 -4.72
N PRO A 287 -10.93 -8.19 -5.58
CA PRO A 287 -10.89 -9.62 -5.89
C PRO A 287 -9.55 -10.11 -6.48
N TYR A 288 -8.80 -9.22 -7.12
CA TYR A 288 -7.50 -9.54 -7.73
C TYR A 288 -6.32 -9.14 -6.84
N LEU A 289 -6.56 -8.55 -5.67
CA LEU A 289 -5.55 -8.01 -4.78
C LEU A 289 -4.98 -9.11 -3.85
N TYR A 290 -4.26 -10.05 -4.45
CA TYR A 290 -3.82 -11.27 -3.76
C TYR A 290 -2.78 -11.02 -2.66
N TYR A 291 -1.87 -10.05 -2.83
CA TYR A 291 -0.75 -9.85 -1.91
C TYR A 291 -1.21 -9.53 -0.47
N PRO A 292 -2.04 -8.49 -0.22
CA PRO A 292 -2.58 -8.22 1.12
C PRO A 292 -3.31 -9.43 1.72
N MET A 293 -4.09 -10.18 0.94
CA MET A 293 -4.79 -11.37 1.44
C MET A 293 -3.81 -12.47 1.88
N LEU A 294 -2.76 -12.70 1.08
CA LEU A 294 -1.74 -13.69 1.38
C LEU A 294 -0.85 -13.30 2.57
N ILE A 295 -0.53 -12.02 2.76
CA ILE A 295 0.16 -11.60 4.00
C ILE A 295 -0.75 -11.74 5.22
N GLY A 296 -2.06 -11.55 5.08
CA GLY A 296 -3.04 -11.82 6.14
C GLY A 296 -3.05 -13.30 6.54
N LEU A 297 -3.02 -14.20 5.55
CA LEU A 297 -2.87 -15.64 5.79
C LEU A 297 -1.52 -15.95 6.47
N MET A 298 -0.41 -15.41 5.96
CA MET A 298 0.92 -15.61 6.53
C MET A 298 1.04 -15.04 7.94
N LEU A 299 0.36 -13.94 8.25
CA LEU A 299 0.26 -13.35 9.59
C LEU A 299 -0.45 -14.32 10.55
N ILE A 300 -1.58 -14.89 10.15
CA ILE A 300 -2.31 -15.89 10.96
C ILE A 300 -1.40 -17.11 11.22
N LEU A 301 -0.74 -17.63 10.18
CA LEU A 301 0.21 -18.74 10.31
C LEU A 301 1.40 -18.38 11.21
N ALA A 302 1.94 -17.16 11.07
CA ALA A 302 3.02 -16.64 11.91
C ALA A 302 2.63 -16.60 13.39
N ILE A 303 1.38 -16.25 13.72
CA ILE A 303 0.86 -16.26 15.09
C ILE A 303 0.67 -17.70 15.61
N ILE A 304 0.06 -18.58 14.82
CA ILE A 304 -0.19 -19.99 15.19
C ILE A 304 1.13 -20.72 15.46
N PHE A 305 2.06 -20.66 14.51
CA PHE A 305 3.36 -21.32 14.61
C PHE A 305 4.41 -20.51 15.39
N ARG A 306 4.07 -19.28 15.80
CA ARG A 306 4.99 -18.30 16.41
C ARG A 306 6.27 -18.10 15.59
N PHE A 307 6.12 -18.02 14.28
CA PHE A 307 7.20 -17.76 13.33
C PHE A 307 7.32 -16.26 13.03
N PRO A 308 8.52 -15.71 12.85
CA PRO A 308 9.81 -16.29 13.22
C PRO A 308 9.95 -16.42 14.75
N LYS A 309 10.70 -17.43 15.21
CA LYS A 309 10.86 -17.71 16.65
C LYS A 309 11.45 -16.49 17.37
N ASP A 310 10.85 -16.13 18.49
CA ASP A 310 11.40 -15.11 19.39
C ASP A 310 12.77 -15.56 19.91
N LYS A 311 13.85 -15.06 19.31
CA LYS A 311 15.09 -14.90 20.08
C LYS A 311 14.89 -13.62 20.87
N VAL A 312 14.54 -13.73 22.14
CA VAL A 312 14.63 -12.61 23.08
C VAL A 312 16.12 -12.28 23.14
N PRO A 313 16.58 -11.08 22.72
CA PRO A 313 17.95 -10.68 23.02
C PRO A 313 18.07 -10.67 24.54
N ALA A 314 19.09 -11.38 25.04
CA ALA A 314 19.48 -11.35 26.45
C ALA A 314 19.81 -9.92 26.89
#